data_AF-A0A9D4DJU7-F1
#
_entry.id   AF-A0A9D4DJU7-F1
#
_cell.length_a   1.000
_cell.length_b   1.000
_cell.length_c   1.000
_cell.angle_alpha   90.00
_cell.angle_beta   90.00
_cell.angle_gamma   90.00
#
_symmetry.space_group_name_H-M   'P 1'
#
loop_
_entity.id
_entity.type
_entity.pdbx_description
1 polymer ?
#
loop_
_entity_poly.entity_id
_entity_poly.type
_entity_poly.pdbx_seq_one_letter_code
_entity_poly.pdbx_strand_id
1 'polypeptide(L)'
;MIGEAVVPVANCNEECYQSHKKCEMKMCEYLDYWDKYRACSYPEKEPCLYLKDWHFQKAYPDYGAYTTPVYFKSDWLNEFWDTLPRDDYRFVYMGPKGTWTPFHSDVYRSHSWSANICGKKKWIFYPPGCEESLKDSLGNLVYDITCSDLENPQKFPHAAEVKGRRIEVIQTQGQVMFVPSGWHHQVINLEDTISINHNWLNASNIDLCWKHLQSSLTAVQLEIADCRDMEGWAQQCQHQHTKTISRKKKNNAFECQPYFRFDN
;
A
#
# COMPACT_ATOMS: atom_id res chain seq x y z
N MET A 1 -8.25 15.23 22.05
CA MET A 1 -6.78 15.03 22.08
C MET A 1 -6.45 13.86 21.15
N ILE A 2 -5.39 13.96 20.34
CA ILE A 2 -5.03 12.95 19.33
C ILE A 2 -4.83 11.54 19.93
N GLY A 3 -4.46 11.44 21.22
CA GLY A 3 -4.28 10.16 21.91
C GLY A 3 -5.52 9.25 21.93
N GLU A 4 -6.73 9.79 21.94
CA GLU A 4 -7.97 8.99 21.93
C GLU A 4 -8.43 8.60 20.51
N ALA A 5 -7.69 9.02 19.47
CA ALA A 5 -8.02 8.65 18.10
C ALA A 5 -7.93 7.14 17.91
N VAL A 6 -8.92 6.56 17.23
CA VAL A 6 -8.83 5.18 16.74
C VAL A 6 -8.00 5.21 15.46
N VAL A 7 -6.92 4.43 15.42
CA VAL A 7 -5.92 4.45 14.36
C VAL A 7 -5.74 3.09 13.70
N PRO A 8 -5.43 3.07 12.39
CA PRO A 8 -5.18 1.85 11.65
C PRO A 8 -3.79 1.27 11.97
N VAL A 9 -3.73 0.03 12.47
CA VAL A 9 -2.46 -0.63 12.80
C VAL A 9 -2.37 -2.00 12.13
N ALA A 10 -1.19 -2.30 11.60
CA ALA A 10 -0.90 -3.54 10.89
C ALA A 10 0.16 -4.35 11.63
N ASN A 11 -0.03 -5.66 11.79
CA ASN A 11 1.01 -6.55 12.33
C ASN A 11 1.91 -7.05 11.19
N CYS A 12 3.16 -6.60 11.16
CA CYS A 12 4.16 -6.98 10.16
C CYS A 12 4.58 -8.46 10.23
N ASN A 13 4.23 -9.19 11.29
CA ASN A 13 4.50 -10.61 11.42
C ASN A 13 3.34 -11.51 10.96
N GLU A 14 2.18 -10.94 10.66
CA GLU A 14 0.99 -11.70 10.24
C GLU A 14 0.54 -11.28 8.84
N GLU A 15 0.53 -12.24 7.91
CA GLU A 15 0.04 -12.04 6.54
C GLU A 15 -1.47 -12.35 6.44
N CYS A 16 -2.23 -11.48 5.75
CA CYS A 16 -3.60 -11.70 5.29
C CYS A 16 -3.69 -11.24 3.82
N TYR A 17 -3.88 -12.16 2.87
CA TYR A 17 -4.09 -11.87 1.44
C TYR A 17 -3.03 -10.95 0.81
N GLN A 18 -1.73 -11.30 0.89
CA GLN A 18 -0.61 -10.48 0.38
C GLN A 18 -0.53 -9.06 0.99
N SER A 19 -1.03 -8.89 2.21
CA SER A 19 -0.80 -7.69 3.03
C SER A 19 -0.63 -8.08 4.50
N HIS A 20 -0.23 -7.12 5.32
CA HIS A 20 -0.23 -7.28 6.77
C HIS A 20 -1.65 -7.31 7.31
N LYS A 21 -1.91 -8.21 8.28
CA LYS A 21 -3.17 -8.23 9.02
C LYS A 21 -3.34 -6.92 9.79
N LYS A 22 -4.54 -6.33 9.70
CA LYS A 22 -4.85 -5.02 10.30
C LYS A 22 -5.83 -5.14 11.46
N CYS A 23 -5.65 -4.29 12.46
CA CYS A 23 -6.55 -4.06 13.57
C CYS A 23 -6.60 -2.57 13.92
N GLU A 24 -7.71 -2.13 14.50
CA GLU A 24 -7.83 -0.77 15.03
C GLU A 24 -7.39 -0.78 16.49
N MET A 25 -6.74 0.30 16.92
CA MET A 25 -6.41 0.53 18.33
C MET A 25 -6.40 2.02 18.64
N LYS A 26 -6.44 2.39 19.92
CA LYS A 26 -6.29 3.80 20.27
C LYS A 26 -4.85 4.25 20.05
N MET A 27 -4.68 5.50 19.64
CA MET A 27 -3.37 6.09 19.43
C MET A 27 -2.51 6.06 20.71
N CYS A 28 -3.10 6.30 21.88
CA CYS A 28 -2.40 6.18 23.16
C CYS A 28 -1.89 4.75 23.43
N GLU A 29 -2.71 3.73 23.15
CA GLU A 29 -2.32 2.32 23.30
C GLU A 29 -1.19 1.96 22.32
N TYR A 30 -1.24 2.48 21.09
CA TYR A 30 -0.17 2.29 20.10
C TYR A 30 1.15 2.91 20.55
N LEU A 31 1.11 4.13 21.10
CA LEU A 31 2.30 4.81 21.64
C LEU A 31 2.88 4.07 22.85
N ASP A 32 2.03 3.61 23.77
CA ASP A 32 2.47 2.80 24.92
C ASP A 32 3.14 1.49 24.48
N TYR A 33 2.59 0.83 23.45
CA TYR A 33 3.21 -0.32 22.82
C TYR A 33 4.58 0.04 22.25
N TRP A 34 4.67 1.10 21.45
CA TRP A 34 5.91 1.47 20.77
C TRP A 34 7.01 1.82 21.79
N ASP A 35 6.68 2.57 22.85
CA ASP A 35 7.64 2.91 23.91
C ASP A 35 8.21 1.66 24.59
N LYS A 36 7.36 0.68 24.91
CA LYS A 36 7.80 -0.61 25.47
C LYS A 36 8.62 -1.41 24.47
N TYR A 37 8.18 -1.48 23.22
CA TYR A 37 8.87 -2.21 22.15
C TYR A 37 10.29 -1.68 21.93
N ARG A 38 10.45 -0.36 21.93
CA ARG A 38 11.75 0.33 21.87
C ARG A 38 12.58 0.12 23.13
N ALA A 39 11.99 0.22 24.33
CA ALA A 39 12.69 0.01 25.60
C ALA A 39 13.27 -1.41 25.72
N CYS A 40 12.60 -2.40 25.14
CA CYS A 40 13.05 -3.79 25.04
C CYS A 40 13.97 -4.07 23.85
N SER A 41 14.51 -3.04 23.19
CA SER A 41 15.43 -3.15 22.04
C SER A 41 14.86 -3.92 20.84
N TYR A 42 13.57 -3.69 20.51
CA TYR A 42 12.90 -4.25 19.32
C TYR A 42 12.88 -5.79 19.30
N PRO A 43 12.22 -6.43 20.28
CA PRO A 43 12.23 -7.88 20.41
C PRO A 43 11.54 -8.59 19.22
N GLU A 44 12.18 -9.61 18.66
CA GLU A 44 11.65 -10.39 17.51
C GLU A 44 10.39 -11.19 17.82
N LYS A 45 10.18 -11.56 19.09
CA LYS A 45 9.05 -12.39 19.53
C LYS A 45 7.76 -11.61 19.78
N GLU A 46 7.86 -10.30 19.91
CA GLU A 46 6.70 -9.43 20.09
C GLU A 46 6.13 -9.00 18.73
N PRO A 47 4.82 -8.76 18.62
CA PRO A 47 4.21 -8.26 17.39
C PRO A 47 4.91 -6.98 16.91
N CYS A 48 5.30 -6.94 15.64
CA CYS A 48 5.87 -5.76 14.99
C CYS A 48 4.73 -4.92 14.41
N LEU A 49 4.20 -3.96 15.19
CA LEU A 49 3.01 -3.20 14.84
C LEU A 49 3.36 -1.89 14.12
N TYR A 50 2.74 -1.69 12.96
CA TYR A 50 2.93 -0.53 12.10
C TYR A 50 1.63 0.25 11.93
N LEU A 51 1.57 1.47 12.46
CA LEU A 51 0.47 2.39 12.15
C LEU A 51 0.67 2.89 10.73
N LYS A 52 -0.20 2.46 9.82
CA LYS A 52 -0.12 2.86 8.41
C LYS A 52 -1.49 3.11 7.83
N ASP A 53 -1.51 3.98 6.83
CA ASP A 53 -2.72 4.37 6.11
C ASP A 53 -3.70 5.19 6.96
N TRP A 54 -3.17 5.96 7.92
CA TRP A 54 -4.00 6.85 8.71
C TRP A 54 -4.33 8.13 7.96
N HIS A 55 -5.62 8.32 7.68
CA HIS A 55 -6.20 9.48 7.02
C HIS A 55 -6.21 10.72 7.94
N PHE A 56 -5.04 11.15 8.39
CA PHE A 56 -4.88 12.19 9.41
C PHE A 56 -5.43 13.54 8.98
N GLN A 57 -5.17 13.97 7.74
CA GLN A 57 -5.67 15.26 7.24
C GLN A 57 -7.20 15.29 7.21
N LYS A 58 -7.84 14.21 6.76
CA LYS A 58 -9.30 14.08 6.81
C LYS A 58 -9.84 14.05 8.24
N ALA A 59 -9.17 13.37 9.17
CA ALA A 59 -9.59 13.27 10.56
C ALA A 59 -9.41 14.60 11.34
N TYR A 60 -8.42 15.40 10.96
CA TYR A 60 -8.05 16.65 11.64
C TYR A 60 -7.74 17.77 10.62
N PRO A 61 -8.72 18.24 9.84
CA PRO A 61 -8.49 19.19 8.75
C PRO A 61 -7.93 20.53 9.23
N ASP A 62 -8.35 20.98 10.41
CA ASP A 62 -7.93 22.26 10.99
C ASP A 62 -6.56 22.20 11.70
N TYR A 63 -5.95 21.02 11.81
CA TYR A 63 -4.67 20.88 12.51
C TYR A 63 -3.51 21.53 11.73
N GLY A 64 -3.61 21.62 10.40
CA GLY A 64 -2.61 22.30 9.57
C GLY A 64 -1.21 21.68 9.67
N ALA A 65 -1.10 20.34 9.71
CA ALA A 65 0.17 19.64 9.96
C ALA A 65 1.28 19.95 8.94
N TYR A 66 0.92 20.19 7.68
CA TYR A 66 1.84 20.49 6.59
C TYR A 66 1.09 21.10 5.40
N THR A 67 1.85 21.65 4.46
CA THR A 67 1.36 22.03 3.13
C THR A 67 1.97 21.12 2.07
N THR A 68 1.20 20.73 1.07
CA THR A 68 1.70 19.94 -0.07
C THR A 68 2.81 20.71 -0.82
N PRO A 69 4.01 20.11 -1.00
CA PRO A 69 5.09 20.71 -1.77
C PRO A 69 4.65 21.10 -3.19
N VAL A 70 5.21 22.19 -3.72
CA VAL A 70 4.77 22.77 -5.01
C VAL A 70 4.81 21.79 -6.17
N TYR A 71 5.78 20.88 -6.17
CA TYR A 71 5.96 19.86 -7.21
C TYR A 71 4.82 18.83 -7.27
N PHE A 72 4.00 18.76 -6.22
CA PHE A 72 3.00 17.72 -5.99
C PHE A 72 1.57 18.26 -5.92
N LYS A 73 1.36 19.54 -6.30
CA LYS A 73 0.08 20.24 -6.13
C LYS A 73 -0.98 19.93 -7.17
N SER A 74 -0.60 19.58 -8.41
CA SER A 74 -1.55 19.14 -9.43
C SER A 74 -1.95 17.71 -9.09
N ASP A 75 -2.93 17.56 -8.20
CA ASP A 75 -3.34 16.30 -7.61
C ASP A 75 -4.84 16.12 -7.81
N TRP A 76 -5.22 15.73 -9.03
CA TRP A 76 -6.62 15.60 -9.43
C TRP A 76 -7.37 14.56 -8.59
N LEU A 77 -6.66 13.58 -8.04
CA LEU A 77 -7.26 12.57 -7.17
C LEU A 77 -7.74 13.21 -5.88
N ASN A 78 -6.85 13.90 -5.16
CA ASN A 78 -7.22 14.49 -3.90
C ASN A 78 -8.01 15.80 -4.06
N GLU A 79 -7.79 16.58 -5.11
CA GLU A 79 -8.63 17.74 -5.45
C GLU A 79 -10.10 17.33 -5.61
N PHE A 80 -10.37 16.20 -6.27
CA PHE A 80 -11.72 15.64 -6.36
C PHE A 80 -12.28 15.29 -4.97
N TRP A 81 -11.50 14.59 -4.14
CA TRP A 81 -11.93 14.18 -2.81
C TRP A 81 -12.11 15.35 -1.83
N ASP A 82 -11.39 16.46 -2.03
CA ASP A 82 -11.60 17.69 -1.26
C ASP A 82 -12.98 18.31 -1.54
N THR A 83 -13.55 18.08 -2.74
CA THR A 83 -14.94 18.50 -3.05
C THR A 83 -16.00 17.57 -2.47
N LEU A 84 -15.62 16.32 -2.16
CA LEU A 84 -16.49 15.26 -1.66
C LEU A 84 -15.80 14.58 -0.47
N PRO A 85 -15.88 15.11 0.77
CA PRO A 85 -15.02 14.74 1.90
C PRO A 85 -15.35 13.37 2.53
N ARG A 86 -15.66 12.38 1.68
CA ARG A 86 -15.88 10.98 2.00
C ARG A 86 -14.57 10.21 2.16
N ASP A 87 -13.50 10.65 1.51
CA ASP A 87 -12.25 9.93 1.44
C ASP A 87 -11.08 10.88 1.15
N ASP A 88 -9.86 10.38 1.22
CA ASP A 88 -8.65 11.01 0.70
C ASP A 88 -7.59 9.93 0.40
N TYR A 89 -6.51 10.34 -0.23
CA TYR A 89 -5.33 9.52 -0.54
C TYR A 89 -4.09 10.15 0.06
N ARG A 90 -4.24 10.62 1.31
CA ARG A 90 -3.20 11.28 2.11
C ARG A 90 -3.10 10.54 3.44
N PHE A 91 -1.92 10.04 3.73
CA PHE A 91 -1.74 9.06 4.78
C PHE A 91 -0.56 9.43 5.68
N VAL A 92 -0.72 9.15 6.96
CA VAL A 92 0.36 9.11 7.93
C VAL A 92 0.76 7.66 8.18
N TYR A 93 2.06 7.42 8.15
CA TYR A 93 2.69 6.15 8.45
C TYR A 93 3.66 6.38 9.59
N MET A 94 3.58 5.58 10.65
CA MET A 94 4.52 5.64 11.75
C MET A 94 4.69 4.29 12.42
N GLY A 95 5.93 3.96 12.76
CA GLY A 95 6.18 2.74 13.53
C GLY A 95 7.65 2.51 13.87
N PRO A 96 7.90 1.52 14.76
CA PRO A 96 9.23 1.19 15.21
C PRO A 96 10.12 0.66 14.08
N LYS A 97 11.43 0.68 14.32
CA LYS A 97 12.41 -0.07 13.53
C LYS A 97 11.92 -1.50 13.24
N GLY A 98 12.09 -1.94 12.00
CA GLY A 98 11.72 -3.28 11.54
C GLY A 98 10.32 -3.37 10.93
N THR A 99 9.46 -2.37 11.14
CA THR A 99 8.18 -2.28 10.41
C THR A 99 8.43 -2.08 8.92
N TRP A 100 7.56 -2.64 8.08
CA TRP A 100 7.76 -2.64 6.63
C TRP A 100 6.44 -2.68 5.86
N THR A 101 6.52 -2.48 4.55
CA THR A 101 5.40 -2.58 3.60
C THR A 101 5.76 -3.59 2.51
N PRO A 102 4.92 -4.61 2.26
CA PRO A 102 5.16 -5.65 1.24
C PRO A 102 5.37 -5.10 -0.16
N PHE A 103 5.93 -5.92 -1.04
CA PHE A 103 6.20 -5.55 -2.41
C PHE A 103 4.90 -5.29 -3.20
N HIS A 104 4.71 -4.06 -3.68
CA HIS A 104 3.48 -3.66 -4.36
C HIS A 104 3.72 -2.50 -5.33
N SER A 105 2.73 -2.20 -6.17
CA SER A 105 2.63 -0.90 -6.84
C SER A 105 1.38 -0.18 -6.36
N ASP A 106 1.41 1.15 -6.42
CA ASP A 106 0.35 1.99 -5.90
C ASP A 106 -0.99 1.77 -6.60
N VAL A 107 -2.08 1.89 -5.82
CA VAL A 107 -3.46 1.75 -6.31
C VAL A 107 -3.73 2.70 -7.46
N TYR A 108 -4.58 2.27 -8.39
CA TYR A 108 -4.89 2.99 -9.65
C TYR A 108 -3.71 3.23 -10.58
N ARG A 109 -2.55 2.59 -10.34
CA ARG A 109 -1.29 3.00 -10.99
C ARG A 109 -1.07 4.51 -10.80
N SER A 110 -1.42 5.03 -9.63
CA SER A 110 -1.14 6.42 -9.28
C SER A 110 0.37 6.65 -9.15
N HIS A 111 0.77 7.92 -9.17
CA HIS A 111 2.06 8.30 -8.61
C HIS A 111 1.92 8.31 -7.09
N SER A 112 3.03 8.22 -6.37
CA SER A 112 3.05 8.55 -4.95
C SER A 112 4.27 9.36 -4.56
N TRP A 113 4.18 9.99 -3.40
CA TRP A 113 5.32 10.58 -2.74
C TRP A 113 5.29 10.29 -1.24
N SER A 114 6.46 10.22 -0.63
CA SER A 114 6.65 9.94 0.79
C SER A 114 7.66 10.92 1.37
N ALA A 115 7.21 11.85 2.21
CA ALA A 115 8.08 12.74 2.97
C ALA A 115 8.44 12.08 4.30
N ASN A 116 9.73 11.84 4.54
CA ASN A 116 10.20 11.21 5.77
C ASN A 116 10.47 12.28 6.84
N ILE A 117 9.61 12.31 7.86
CA ILE A 117 9.64 13.34 8.90
C ILE A 117 10.71 13.06 9.95
N CYS A 118 10.88 11.79 10.33
CA CYS A 118 11.98 11.32 11.18
C CYS A 118 12.30 9.86 10.86
N GLY A 119 13.47 9.40 11.30
CA GLY A 119 13.94 8.04 11.08
C GLY A 119 14.57 7.83 9.70
N LYS A 120 14.62 6.56 9.28
CA LYS A 120 15.30 6.13 8.06
C LYS A 120 14.54 4.98 7.40
N LYS A 121 14.33 5.08 6.09
CA LYS A 121 13.66 4.05 5.29
C LYS A 121 14.61 3.47 4.25
N LYS A 122 14.55 2.15 4.07
CA LYS A 122 15.12 1.45 2.91
C LYS A 122 14.02 1.18 1.92
N TRP A 123 14.18 1.71 0.71
CA TRP A 123 13.32 1.44 -0.43
C TRP A 123 14.00 0.46 -1.36
N ILE A 124 13.24 -0.50 -1.87
CA ILE A 124 13.67 -1.46 -2.88
C ILE A 124 12.68 -1.34 -4.04
N PHE A 125 13.15 -0.94 -5.21
CA PHE A 125 12.34 -0.69 -6.39
C PHE A 125 12.66 -1.65 -7.53
N TYR A 126 11.63 -1.96 -8.31
CA TYR A 126 11.75 -2.59 -9.62
C TYR A 126 10.98 -1.77 -10.67
N PRO A 127 11.56 -1.52 -11.85
CA PRO A 127 10.88 -0.83 -12.93
C PRO A 127 9.61 -1.56 -13.39
N PRO A 128 8.61 -0.84 -13.96
CA PRO A 128 7.43 -1.46 -14.54
C PRO A 128 7.79 -2.54 -15.57
N GLY A 129 7.07 -3.67 -15.52
CA GLY A 129 7.29 -4.86 -16.32
C GLY A 129 8.14 -5.93 -15.62
N CYS A 130 8.98 -5.57 -14.65
CA CYS A 130 9.76 -6.55 -13.90
C CYS A 130 8.90 -7.41 -12.95
N GLU A 131 7.69 -6.96 -12.59
CA GLU A 131 6.78 -7.72 -11.73
C GLU A 131 6.40 -9.09 -12.30
N GLU A 132 6.37 -9.24 -13.63
CA GLU A 132 6.01 -10.50 -14.28
C GLU A 132 7.05 -11.59 -13.99
N SER A 133 8.33 -11.22 -13.97
CA SER A 133 9.43 -12.13 -13.61
C SER A 133 9.54 -12.37 -12.09
N LEU A 134 8.79 -11.63 -11.28
CA LEU A 134 8.76 -11.73 -9.82
C LEU A 134 7.51 -12.45 -9.31
N LYS A 135 6.80 -13.15 -10.21
CA LYS A 135 5.71 -14.06 -9.86
C LYS A 135 6.23 -15.46 -9.56
N ASP A 136 5.57 -16.14 -8.63
CA ASP A 136 5.81 -17.55 -8.36
C ASP A 136 5.25 -18.43 -9.50
N SER A 137 5.48 -19.73 -9.43
CA SER A 137 4.98 -20.71 -10.40
C SER A 137 3.44 -20.82 -10.45
N LEU A 138 2.72 -20.23 -9.50
CA LEU A 138 1.26 -20.13 -9.47
C LEU A 138 0.76 -18.77 -10.00
N GLY A 139 1.67 -17.87 -10.42
CA GLY A 139 1.35 -16.54 -10.92
C GLY A 139 1.15 -15.48 -9.84
N ASN A 140 1.42 -15.78 -8.56
CA ASN A 140 1.32 -14.82 -7.47
C ASN A 140 2.58 -13.95 -7.40
N LEU A 141 2.40 -12.63 -7.26
CA LEU A 141 3.52 -11.72 -7.03
C LEU A 141 4.22 -12.05 -5.71
N VAL A 142 5.56 -11.96 -5.69
CA VAL A 142 6.33 -12.10 -4.47
C VAL A 142 5.89 -11.10 -3.39
N TYR A 143 5.67 -11.60 -2.18
CA TYR A 143 5.24 -10.79 -1.03
C TYR A 143 6.40 -9.99 -0.41
N ASP A 144 7.52 -10.66 -0.15
CA ASP A 144 8.76 -10.08 0.36
C ASP A 144 9.89 -10.22 -0.67
N ILE A 145 10.31 -9.09 -1.26
CA ILE A 145 11.36 -9.04 -2.28
C ILE A 145 12.77 -9.35 -1.73
N THR A 146 12.89 -9.54 -0.42
CA THR A 146 14.14 -9.91 0.27
C THR A 146 14.18 -11.36 0.71
N CYS A 147 13.09 -12.11 0.50
CA CYS A 147 13.01 -13.53 0.85
C CYS A 147 14.01 -14.37 0.03
N SER A 148 14.64 -15.35 0.70
CA SER A 148 15.57 -16.30 0.07
C SER A 148 14.93 -17.14 -1.03
N ASP A 149 13.61 -17.30 -1.01
CA ASP A 149 12.86 -18.06 -1.99
C ASP A 149 13.00 -17.52 -3.42
N LEU A 150 13.30 -16.22 -3.60
CA LEU A 150 13.57 -15.63 -4.91
C LEU A 150 14.78 -16.24 -5.62
N GLU A 151 15.67 -16.91 -4.88
CA GLU A 151 16.81 -17.63 -5.45
C GLU A 151 16.45 -19.07 -5.84
N ASN A 152 15.25 -19.55 -5.52
CA ASN A 152 14.76 -20.87 -5.87
C ASN A 152 14.05 -20.84 -7.24
N PRO A 153 14.66 -21.36 -8.32
CA PRO A 153 14.07 -21.34 -9.66
C PRO A 153 12.83 -22.24 -9.80
N GLN A 154 12.58 -23.15 -8.87
CA GLN A 154 11.32 -23.93 -8.86
C GLN A 154 10.14 -23.10 -8.36
N LYS A 155 10.41 -22.12 -7.48
CA LYS A 155 9.39 -21.24 -6.92
C LYS A 155 9.25 -19.97 -7.75
N PHE A 156 10.36 -19.31 -8.09
CA PHE A 156 10.41 -18.10 -8.90
C PHE A 156 11.30 -18.31 -10.14
N PRO A 157 10.78 -18.93 -11.21
CA PRO A 157 11.57 -19.37 -12.36
C PRO A 157 12.28 -18.22 -13.10
N HIS A 158 11.71 -17.01 -13.06
CA HIS A 158 12.17 -15.86 -13.83
C HIS A 158 12.86 -14.78 -12.98
N ALA A 159 12.94 -14.93 -11.65
CA ALA A 159 13.42 -13.86 -10.77
C ALA A 159 14.89 -13.45 -11.05
N ALA A 160 15.72 -14.40 -11.49
CA ALA A 160 17.11 -14.15 -11.85
C ALA A 160 17.26 -13.18 -13.04
N GLU A 161 16.28 -13.15 -13.96
CA GLU A 161 16.31 -12.31 -15.17
C GLU A 161 16.25 -10.81 -14.83
N VAL A 162 15.63 -10.46 -13.71
CA VAL A 162 15.42 -9.07 -13.27
C VAL A 162 16.28 -8.67 -12.08
N LYS A 163 17.14 -9.56 -11.55
CA LYS A 163 17.99 -9.27 -10.37
C LYS A 163 18.83 -8.00 -10.53
N GLY A 164 19.37 -7.74 -11.73
CA GLY A 164 20.15 -6.54 -12.05
C GLY A 164 19.34 -5.25 -12.24
N ARG A 165 18.01 -5.32 -12.16
CA ARG A 165 17.09 -4.17 -12.33
C ARG A 165 16.65 -3.56 -10.99
N ARG A 166 17.02 -4.20 -9.87
CA ARG A 166 16.73 -3.75 -8.51
C ARG A 166 17.43 -2.42 -8.23
N ILE A 167 16.67 -1.45 -7.73
CA ILE A 167 17.21 -0.16 -7.26
C ILE A 167 16.97 -0.07 -5.76
N GLU A 168 18.00 0.23 -4.98
CA GLU A 168 17.88 0.45 -3.55
C GLU A 168 18.19 1.90 -3.19
N VAL A 169 17.36 2.48 -2.33
CA VAL A 169 17.54 3.86 -1.86
C VAL A 169 17.36 3.92 -0.35
N ILE A 170 18.28 4.59 0.33
CA ILE A 170 18.12 4.94 1.75
C ILE A 170 17.59 6.37 1.83
N GLN A 171 16.36 6.49 2.29
CA GLN A 171 15.72 7.77 2.56
C GLN A 171 15.98 8.16 4.02
N THR A 172 16.55 9.33 4.25
CA THR A 172 16.79 9.90 5.58
C THR A 172 15.78 10.99 5.92
N GLN A 173 15.83 11.49 7.16
CA GLN A 173 14.96 12.56 7.63
C GLN A 173 15.02 13.81 6.73
N GLY A 174 13.86 14.41 6.46
CA GLY A 174 13.69 15.62 5.65
C GLY A 174 13.68 15.36 4.14
N GLN A 175 14.01 14.16 3.67
CA GLN A 175 13.97 13.81 2.26
C GLN A 175 12.55 13.42 1.83
N VAL A 176 12.23 13.70 0.57
CA VAL A 176 10.99 13.26 -0.07
C VAL A 176 11.30 12.28 -1.19
N MET A 177 10.69 11.10 -1.13
CA MET A 177 10.72 10.10 -2.18
C MET A 177 9.56 10.36 -3.15
N PHE A 178 9.83 10.39 -4.45
CA PHE A 178 8.81 10.35 -5.49
C PHE A 178 8.82 8.96 -6.14
N VAL A 179 7.66 8.34 -6.24
CA VAL A 179 7.46 7.02 -6.85
C VAL A 179 6.60 7.18 -8.09
N PRO A 180 7.17 6.95 -9.29
CA PRO A 180 6.39 7.05 -10.51
C PRO A 180 5.38 5.91 -10.65
N SER A 181 4.31 6.18 -11.40
CA SER A 181 3.27 5.21 -11.74
C SER A 181 3.84 3.87 -12.22
N GLY A 182 3.32 2.78 -11.64
CA GLY A 182 3.64 1.42 -12.02
C GLY A 182 4.93 0.85 -11.44
N TRP A 183 5.73 1.65 -10.71
CA TRP A 183 6.94 1.17 -10.06
C TRP A 183 6.59 0.30 -8.85
N HIS A 184 7.01 -0.97 -8.91
CA HIS A 184 6.85 -1.87 -7.79
C HIS A 184 7.93 -1.63 -6.75
N HIS A 185 7.54 -1.61 -5.48
CA HIS A 185 8.42 -1.25 -4.40
C HIS A 185 8.07 -1.91 -3.07
N GLN A 186 9.11 -2.11 -2.25
CA GLN A 186 9.03 -2.54 -0.86
C GLN A 186 9.79 -1.56 0.02
N VAL A 187 9.26 -1.28 1.21
CA VAL A 187 9.82 -0.27 2.13
C VAL A 187 10.01 -0.86 3.51
N ILE A 188 11.21 -0.70 4.07
CA ILE A 188 11.55 -1.13 5.44
C ILE A 188 11.96 0.10 6.25
N ASN A 189 11.37 0.28 7.43
CA ASN A 189 11.80 1.29 8.40
C ASN A 189 13.05 0.75 9.13
N LEU A 190 14.22 1.34 8.85
CA LEU A 190 15.51 0.97 9.46
C LEU A 190 15.69 1.55 10.86
N GLU A 191 14.92 2.58 11.18
CA GLU A 191 14.84 3.28 12.47
C GLU A 191 13.36 3.56 12.78
N ASP A 192 13.07 4.00 14.00
CA ASP A 192 11.77 4.54 14.37
C ASP A 192 11.41 5.69 13.44
N THR A 193 10.29 5.56 12.74
CA THR A 193 10.01 6.38 11.55
C THR A 193 8.61 6.95 11.57
N ILE A 194 8.47 8.19 11.13
CA ILE A 194 7.20 8.84 10.81
C ILE A 194 7.32 9.41 9.40
N SER A 195 6.34 9.13 8.53
CA SER A 195 6.27 9.70 7.18
C SER A 195 4.85 10.11 6.79
N ILE A 196 4.80 11.04 5.85
CA ILE A 196 3.58 11.52 5.20
C ILE A 196 3.62 11.04 3.77
N ASN A 197 2.57 10.37 3.33
CA ASN A 197 2.49 9.72 2.04
C ASN A 197 1.22 10.16 1.30
N HIS A 198 1.31 10.52 0.02
CA HIS A 198 0.12 10.68 -0.82
C HIS A 198 0.20 9.79 -2.04
N ASN A 199 -0.95 9.31 -2.49
CA ASN A 199 -1.13 8.94 -3.89
C ASN A 199 -1.75 10.13 -4.64
N TRP A 200 -1.25 10.41 -5.84
CA TRP A 200 -1.82 11.46 -6.69
C TRP A 200 -1.99 10.99 -8.15
N LEU A 201 -2.95 11.62 -8.83
CA LEU A 201 -3.12 11.54 -10.28
C LEU A 201 -3.05 12.92 -10.92
N ASN A 202 -2.51 12.99 -12.13
CA ASN A 202 -2.56 14.19 -12.96
C ASN A 202 -2.46 13.83 -14.45
N ALA A 203 -2.34 14.86 -15.29
CA ALA A 203 -2.24 14.69 -16.74
C ALA A 203 -1.15 13.70 -17.20
N SER A 204 -0.07 13.51 -16.41
CA SER A 204 1.06 12.65 -16.80
C SER A 204 0.83 11.15 -16.61
N ASN A 205 -0.16 10.74 -15.81
CA ASN A 205 -0.43 9.32 -15.54
C ASN A 205 -1.91 8.93 -15.62
N ILE A 206 -2.79 9.86 -15.97
CA ILE A 206 -4.23 9.58 -16.06
C ILE A 206 -4.55 8.50 -17.11
N ASP A 207 -3.78 8.43 -18.20
CA ASP A 207 -3.95 7.39 -19.22
C ASP A 207 -3.54 6.00 -18.71
N LEU A 208 -2.50 5.92 -17.89
CA LEU A 208 -2.06 4.68 -17.24
C LEU A 208 -3.10 4.19 -16.23
N CYS A 209 -3.67 5.11 -15.44
CA CYS A 209 -4.79 4.82 -14.54
C CYS A 209 -6.00 4.29 -15.32
N TRP A 210 -6.40 4.99 -16.39
CA TRP A 210 -7.52 4.58 -17.23
C TRP A 210 -7.33 3.19 -17.83
N LYS A 211 -6.17 2.93 -18.46
CA LYS A 211 -5.83 1.61 -19.01
C LYS A 211 -5.89 0.53 -17.93
N HIS A 212 -5.36 0.82 -16.73
CA HIS A 212 -5.38 -0.11 -15.62
C HIS A 212 -6.80 -0.46 -15.16
N LEU A 213 -7.69 0.53 -15.05
CA LEU A 213 -9.09 0.33 -14.71
C LEU A 213 -9.80 -0.52 -15.78
N GLN A 214 -9.54 -0.25 -17.06
CA GLN A 214 -10.11 -1.05 -18.15
C GLN A 214 -9.62 -2.49 -18.09
N SER A 215 -8.31 -2.73 -18.00
CA SER A 215 -7.75 -4.09 -17.94
C SER A 215 -8.22 -4.85 -16.70
N SER A 216 -8.37 -4.18 -15.56
CA SER A 216 -8.86 -4.78 -14.32
C SER A 216 -10.34 -5.17 -14.43
N LEU A 217 -11.17 -4.33 -15.05
CA LEU A 217 -12.57 -4.68 -15.35
C LEU A 217 -12.66 -5.86 -16.31
N THR A 218 -11.84 -5.89 -17.37
CA THR A 218 -11.78 -7.01 -18.30
C THR A 218 -11.38 -8.31 -17.60
N ALA A 219 -10.41 -8.27 -16.68
CA ALA A 219 -10.01 -9.43 -15.89
C ALA A 219 -11.18 -9.98 -15.07
N VAL A 220 -11.93 -9.11 -14.37
CA VAL A 220 -13.15 -9.50 -13.65
C VAL A 220 -14.18 -10.12 -14.60
N GLN A 221 -14.42 -9.51 -15.76
CA GLN A 221 -15.36 -10.05 -16.76
C GLN A 221 -14.95 -11.45 -17.25
N LEU A 222 -13.65 -11.74 -17.35
CA LEU A 222 -13.15 -13.06 -17.72
C LEU A 222 -13.30 -14.07 -16.58
N GLU A 223 -13.06 -13.66 -15.33
CA GLU A 223 -13.20 -14.51 -14.14
C GLU A 223 -14.65 -14.99 -13.93
N ILE A 224 -15.65 -14.14 -14.22
CA ILE A 224 -17.08 -14.48 -14.08
C ILE A 224 -17.78 -14.61 -15.45
N ALA A 225 -17.03 -15.05 -16.47
CA ALA A 225 -17.54 -15.18 -17.83
C ALA A 225 -18.58 -16.29 -17.99
N ASP A 226 -18.55 -17.30 -17.12
CA ASP A 226 -19.54 -18.37 -17.03
C ASP A 226 -20.95 -17.85 -16.68
N CYS A 227 -21.03 -16.71 -15.99
CA CYS A 227 -22.28 -16.05 -15.60
C CYS A 227 -22.77 -15.01 -16.64
N ARG A 228 -22.18 -14.93 -17.84
CA ARG A 228 -22.42 -13.84 -18.80
C ARG A 228 -23.88 -13.65 -19.21
N ASP A 229 -24.63 -14.74 -19.31
CA ASP A 229 -26.02 -14.70 -19.76
C ASP A 229 -27.02 -14.38 -18.62
N MET A 230 -26.54 -14.22 -17.38
CA MET A 230 -27.38 -13.83 -16.25
C MET A 230 -27.79 -12.35 -16.34
N GLU A 231 -29.03 -12.06 -15.95
CA GLU A 231 -29.50 -10.68 -15.83
C GLU A 231 -28.62 -9.90 -14.85
N GLY A 232 -28.23 -8.68 -15.22
CA GLY A 232 -27.40 -7.84 -14.37
C GLY A 232 -25.89 -8.16 -14.39
N TRP A 233 -25.41 -9.01 -15.31
CA TRP A 233 -23.99 -9.40 -15.39
C TRP A 233 -23.04 -8.19 -15.45
N ALA A 234 -23.38 -7.15 -16.21
CA ALA A 234 -22.56 -5.94 -16.32
C ALA A 234 -22.44 -5.20 -14.98
N GLN A 235 -23.54 -5.06 -14.24
CA GLN A 235 -23.57 -4.47 -12.90
C GLN A 235 -22.76 -5.31 -11.91
N GLN A 236 -22.86 -6.64 -12.02
CA GLN A 236 -22.08 -7.56 -11.19
C GLN A 236 -20.57 -7.43 -11.48
N CYS A 237 -20.16 -7.34 -12.75
CA CYS A 237 -18.77 -7.07 -13.13
C CYS A 237 -18.28 -5.76 -12.51
N GLN A 238 -19.08 -4.69 -12.61
CA GLN A 238 -18.72 -3.39 -12.05
C GLN A 238 -18.62 -3.43 -10.51
N HIS A 239 -19.54 -4.15 -9.85
CA HIS A 239 -19.52 -4.34 -8.41
C HIS A 239 -18.28 -5.09 -7.94
N GLN A 240 -17.95 -6.21 -8.59
CA GLN A 240 -16.75 -6.99 -8.28
C GLN A 240 -15.47 -6.20 -8.57
N HIS A 241 -15.40 -5.48 -9.70
CA HIS A 241 -14.29 -4.60 -10.02
C HIS A 241 -14.07 -3.51 -8.96
N THR A 242 -15.16 -2.87 -8.52
CA THR A 242 -15.11 -1.85 -7.45
C THR A 242 -14.65 -2.47 -6.13
N LYS A 243 -15.09 -3.69 -5.79
CA LYS A 243 -14.62 -4.43 -4.62
C LYS A 243 -13.13 -4.75 -4.73
N THR A 244 -12.63 -5.21 -5.87
CA THR A 244 -11.21 -5.54 -6.07
C THR A 244 -10.32 -4.31 -5.92
N ILE A 245 -10.70 -3.18 -6.51
CA ILE A 245 -10.01 -1.89 -6.33
C ILE A 245 -10.05 -1.45 -4.87
N SER A 246 -11.25 -1.46 -4.26
CA SER A 246 -11.44 -1.02 -2.88
C SER A 246 -10.67 -1.91 -1.91
N ARG A 247 -10.55 -3.21 -2.18
CA ARG A 247 -9.69 -4.14 -1.43
C ARG A 247 -8.22 -3.86 -1.63
N LYS A 248 -7.73 -3.38 -2.78
CA LYS A 248 -6.34 -2.90 -2.89
C LYS A 248 -6.12 -1.66 -2.02
N LYS A 249 -7.09 -0.75 -1.97
CA LYS A 249 -7.07 0.38 -1.02
C LYS A 249 -7.23 -0.06 0.44
N LYS A 250 -8.04 -1.08 0.74
CA LYS A 250 -8.38 -1.59 2.09
C LYS A 250 -7.49 -2.71 2.63
N ASN A 251 -6.75 -3.42 1.79
CA ASN A 251 -5.56 -4.15 2.22
C ASN A 251 -4.44 -3.16 2.58
N ASN A 252 -4.61 -1.90 2.16
CA ASN A 252 -4.05 -0.71 2.78
C ASN A 252 -4.99 0.00 3.78
N ALA A 253 -6.20 -0.44 4.15
CA ALA A 253 -7.09 0.28 5.11
C ALA A 253 -8.36 -0.50 5.59
N PHE A 254 -8.24 -1.73 6.11
CA PHE A 254 -9.32 -2.57 6.69
C PHE A 254 -10.31 -3.23 5.71
N GLU A 255 -10.15 -4.55 5.48
CA GLU A 255 -11.18 -5.61 5.61
C GLU A 255 -10.77 -6.89 4.85
N CYS A 256 -10.54 -7.99 5.59
CA CYS A 256 -10.31 -9.34 5.06
C CYS A 256 -11.67 -10.08 4.95
N GLN A 257 -12.17 -10.34 3.73
CA GLN A 257 -13.29 -11.27 3.45
C GLN A 257 -12.93 -12.10 2.20
N PRO A 258 -13.22 -13.41 2.17
CA PRO A 258 -12.78 -14.32 1.10
C PRO A 258 -13.29 -13.92 -0.29
N TYR A 259 -12.52 -14.31 -1.31
CA TYR A 259 -13.00 -14.45 -2.69
C TYR A 259 -14.12 -15.51 -2.66
N PHE A 260 -15.32 -15.15 -3.12
CA PHE A 260 -16.48 -16.04 -3.25
C PHE A 260 -17.16 -16.48 -1.94
N ARG A 261 -18.23 -15.76 -1.56
CA ARG A 261 -19.46 -16.42 -1.14
C ARG A 261 -20.52 -16.08 -2.17
N PHE A 262 -20.97 -17.08 -2.92
CA PHE A 262 -22.29 -17.03 -3.50
C PHE A 262 -23.24 -17.22 -2.32
N ASP A 263 -23.96 -16.17 -1.95
CA ASP A 263 -25.14 -16.34 -1.11
C ASP A 263 -26.17 -17.06 -1.97
N ASN A 264 -26.45 -18.32 -1.62
CA ASN A 264 -27.62 -19.04 -2.13
C ASN A 264 -28.90 -18.45 -1.55
#